data_AF-A0A699KDM1-F1
#
_entry.id   AF-A0A699KDM1-F1
#
_cell.length_a   1.000
_cell.length_b   1.000
_cell.length_c   1.000
_cell.angle_alpha   90.00
_cell.angle_beta   90.00
_cell.angle_gamma   90.00
#
_symmetry.space_group_name_H-M   'P 1'
#
loop_
_entity.id
_entity.type
_entity.pdbx_description
1 polymer ?
#
loop_
_entity_poly.entity_id
_entity_poly.type
_entity_poly.pdbx_seq_one_letter_code
_entity_poly.pdbx_strand_id
1 'polypeptide(L)'
;MDEGEAATERISDDSEEMETVLTCMDASTVLALFATATMVTPYRRRKGKEVMVEYETLKKQKVKEQIDAQVARELEEKLERDDQRGSEQIARDAEIARIHVEEELQIMIDGLDIYNETLAKYLQEYHQFALELLIERRIVLITYLVKYQDNYAKVHKFQSQQRKPWTKKQKRDYYMAVIRSNLGCKVKDFRGMTFEEVEAKFNSVWKQLEDVVPMCSKEEVERFKRKGISFEQESAKK
;
A
#
# COMPACT_ATOMS: atom_id res chain seq x y z
N MET A 1 -15.88 -42.92 15.59
CA MET A 1 -14.83 -43.03 14.56
C MET A 1 -14.01 -41.77 14.59
N ASP A 2 -13.05 -41.59 15.49
CA ASP A 2 -12.55 -42.28 16.71
C ASP A 2 -11.34 -41.39 17.08
N GLU A 3 -11.15 -41.04 18.36
CA GLU A 3 -10.18 -41.72 19.25
C GLU A 3 -8.85 -42.00 18.54
N GLY A 4 -7.68 -41.57 19.00
CA GLY A 4 -7.22 -41.08 20.29
C GLY A 4 -5.68 -41.18 20.29
N GLU A 5 -5.08 -40.93 21.46
CA GLU A 5 -3.72 -41.34 21.86
C GLU A 5 -2.58 -40.39 21.41
N ALA A 6 -2.06 -39.51 22.28
CA ALA A 6 -1.09 -39.71 23.38
C ALA A 6 0.33 -40.02 22.86
N ALA A 7 1.45 -39.65 23.46
CA ALA A 7 1.90 -38.76 24.53
C ALA A 7 3.44 -38.74 24.37
N THR A 8 4.14 -37.69 24.79
CA THR A 8 5.25 -37.79 25.78
C THR A 8 5.90 -36.43 26.00
N GLU A 9 5.61 -35.93 27.18
CA GLU A 9 6.38 -35.01 27.99
C GLU A 9 7.85 -35.45 28.12
N ARG A 10 8.80 -34.53 27.89
CA ARG A 10 10.09 -34.47 28.61
C ARG A 10 10.52 -33.03 28.78
N ILE A 11 10.49 -32.61 30.03
CA ILE A 11 11.17 -31.44 30.60
C ILE A 11 12.68 -31.67 30.45
N SER A 12 13.41 -30.65 30.01
CA SER A 12 14.86 -30.56 30.19
C SER A 12 15.14 -29.17 30.75
N ASP A 13 15.60 -29.16 31.99
CA ASP A 13 16.08 -28.00 32.72
C ASP A 13 17.27 -27.36 32.00
N ASP A 14 17.16 -26.08 31.65
CA ASP A 14 18.34 -25.23 31.45
C ASP A 14 18.34 -24.18 32.57
N SER A 15 18.57 -24.65 33.81
CA SER A 15 19.00 -23.83 34.94
C SER A 15 20.53 -23.82 35.11
N GLU A 16 21.27 -24.52 34.24
CA GLU A 16 22.74 -24.59 34.26
C GLU A 16 23.44 -23.39 33.60
N GLU A 17 22.74 -22.49 32.91
CA GLU A 17 23.38 -21.29 32.32
C GLU A 17 23.38 -20.06 33.24
N MET A 18 22.78 -20.13 34.43
CA MET A 18 22.83 -19.06 35.43
C MET A 18 23.86 -19.31 36.57
N GLU A 19 24.64 -20.39 36.49
CA GLU A 19 25.61 -20.80 37.53
C GLU A 19 27.09 -20.72 37.07
N THR A 20 27.41 -19.91 36.07
CA THR A 20 28.82 -19.73 35.61
C THR A 20 29.38 -18.32 35.77
N VAL A 21 28.67 -17.41 36.46
CA VAL A 21 29.15 -16.04 36.72
C VAL A 21 29.85 -15.86 38.09
N LEU A 22 30.03 -16.93 38.89
CA LEU A 22 30.49 -16.76 40.29
C LEU A 22 31.75 -17.53 40.74
N THR A 23 32.60 -18.04 39.85
CA THR A 23 33.84 -18.74 40.30
C THR A 23 35.04 -18.50 39.39
N CYS A 24 35.58 -17.28 39.38
CA CYS A 24 36.98 -17.09 38.98
C CYS A 24 37.75 -16.06 39.81
N MET A 25 37.27 -15.73 41.02
CA MET A 25 38.18 -15.20 42.04
C MET A 25 39.07 -16.35 42.51
N ASP A 26 40.19 -16.50 41.81
CA ASP A 26 41.24 -17.47 42.05
C ASP A 26 41.53 -17.59 43.55
N ALA A 27 41.47 -18.83 44.06
CA ALA A 27 41.84 -19.21 45.42
C ALA A 27 43.25 -18.70 45.81
N SER A 28 44.10 -18.45 44.80
CA SER A 28 45.40 -17.77 44.86
C SER A 28 45.33 -16.39 45.56
N THR A 29 44.28 -15.62 45.28
CA THR A 29 44.13 -14.23 45.72
C THR A 29 43.70 -14.16 47.19
N VAL A 30 42.83 -15.08 47.62
CA VAL A 30 42.36 -15.16 49.01
C VAL A 30 43.46 -15.69 49.93
N LEU A 31 44.27 -16.65 49.47
CA LEU A 31 45.42 -17.17 50.23
C LEU A 31 46.53 -16.13 50.41
N ALA A 32 46.78 -15.29 49.40
CA ALA A 32 47.76 -14.20 49.48
C ALA A 32 47.34 -13.11 50.49
N LEU A 33 46.04 -12.82 50.61
CA LEU A 33 45.53 -11.85 51.59
C LEU A 33 45.56 -12.40 53.03
N PHE A 34 45.31 -13.69 53.23
CA PHE A 34 45.43 -14.31 54.55
C PHE A 34 46.88 -14.45 55.02
N ALA A 35 47.83 -14.77 54.13
CA ALA A 35 49.25 -14.89 54.47
C ALA A 35 49.90 -13.55 54.85
N THR A 36 49.43 -12.44 54.28
CA THR A 36 49.95 -11.10 54.58
C THR A 36 49.40 -10.51 55.88
N ALA A 37 48.22 -10.96 56.34
CA ALA A 37 47.63 -10.51 57.60
C ALA A 37 48.33 -11.08 58.86
N THR A 38 48.88 -12.30 58.80
CA THR A 38 49.50 -12.96 59.96
C THR A 38 50.97 -12.54 60.20
N MET A 39 51.67 -12.03 59.19
CA MET A 39 53.11 -11.75 59.24
C MET A 39 53.48 -10.35 59.78
N VAL A 40 52.51 -9.46 60.04
CA VAL A 40 52.77 -8.08 60.50
C VAL A 40 52.21 -7.82 61.90
N THR A 41 52.66 -8.61 62.87
CA THR A 41 52.71 -8.14 64.27
C THR A 41 54.03 -8.51 64.93
N PRO A 42 55.01 -7.59 64.99
CA PRO A 42 56.03 -7.62 66.03
C PRO A 42 55.69 -6.56 67.08
N TYR A 43 55.37 -7.02 68.27
CA TYR A 43 55.34 -6.21 69.48
C TYR A 43 56.77 -5.74 69.84
N ARG A 44 57.02 -4.42 69.91
CA ARG A 44 58.12 -3.86 70.72
C ARG A 44 57.91 -2.38 71.06
N ARG A 45 57.68 -2.09 72.34
CA ARG A 45 57.75 -0.75 72.95
C ARG A 45 59.12 -0.10 72.69
N ARG A 46 59.17 1.07 72.06
CA ARG A 46 60.13 2.15 72.34
C ARG A 46 59.50 3.52 72.06
N LYS A 47 59.62 4.42 73.04
CA LYS A 47 59.33 5.85 72.92
C LYS A 47 60.12 6.46 71.74
N GLY A 48 59.46 7.30 70.94
CA GLY A 48 60.12 8.29 70.08
C GLY A 48 59.51 8.49 68.68
N LYS A 49 58.92 9.68 68.47
CA LYS A 49 58.64 10.40 67.20
C LYS A 49 57.67 9.79 66.18
N GLU A 50 56.47 10.37 66.14
CA GLU A 50 55.50 10.38 65.04
C GLU A 50 56.06 11.09 63.79
N VAL A 51 56.60 10.35 62.80
CA VAL A 51 56.73 10.82 61.37
C VAL A 51 56.73 9.64 60.36
N MET A 52 56.76 8.37 60.79
CA MET A 52 56.96 7.23 59.86
C MET A 52 55.70 6.71 59.14
N VAL A 53 54.50 7.12 59.56
CA VAL A 53 53.23 6.59 59.02
C VAL A 53 52.77 7.37 57.77
N GLU A 54 53.01 8.69 57.70
CA GLU A 54 52.62 9.51 56.54
C GLU A 54 53.46 9.23 55.27
N TYR A 55 54.72 8.81 55.42
CA TYR A 55 55.61 8.62 54.26
C TYR A 55 55.31 7.32 53.49
N GLU A 56 54.88 6.25 54.18
CA GLU A 56 54.45 5.00 53.54
C GLU A 56 53.05 5.09 52.91
N THR A 57 52.13 5.86 53.51
CA THR A 57 50.80 6.11 52.93
C THR A 57 50.89 6.94 51.65
N LEU A 58 51.74 7.99 51.63
CA LEU A 58 52.02 8.80 50.44
C LEU A 58 52.64 7.99 49.28
N LYS A 59 53.53 7.03 49.56
CA LYS A 59 54.11 6.15 48.52
C LYS A 59 53.09 5.17 47.95
N LYS A 60 52.24 4.57 48.80
CA LYS A 60 51.14 3.70 48.36
C LYS A 60 50.12 4.48 47.53
N GLN A 61 49.83 5.73 47.90
CA GLN A 61 48.95 6.63 47.15
C GLN A 61 49.52 6.95 45.76
N LYS A 62 50.82 7.28 45.65
CA LYS A 62 51.47 7.53 44.35
C LYS A 62 51.48 6.30 43.43
N VAL A 63 51.69 5.10 43.97
CA VAL A 63 51.64 3.86 43.18
C VAL A 63 50.22 3.61 42.69
N LYS A 64 49.21 3.85 43.54
CA LYS A 64 47.80 3.71 43.16
C LYS A 64 47.39 4.71 42.07
N GLU A 65 47.76 5.98 42.19
CA GLU A 65 47.51 7.01 41.17
C GLU A 65 48.17 6.67 39.82
N GLN A 66 49.35 6.06 39.81
CA GLN A 66 49.99 5.60 38.57
C GLN A 66 49.25 4.44 37.91
N ILE A 67 48.71 3.51 38.71
CA ILE A 67 47.88 2.40 38.21
C ILE A 67 46.56 2.96 37.67
N ASP A 68 45.89 3.84 38.41
CA ASP A 68 44.62 4.44 38.00
C ASP A 68 44.78 5.26 36.70
N ALA A 69 45.88 6.01 36.56
CA ALA A 69 46.18 6.75 35.32
C ALA A 69 46.57 5.84 34.14
N GLN A 70 47.13 4.65 34.40
CA GLN A 70 47.39 3.66 33.36
C GLN A 70 46.10 2.99 32.90
N VAL A 71 45.23 2.61 33.84
CA VAL A 71 43.92 2.02 33.56
C VAL A 71 43.02 3.00 32.80
N ALA A 72 43.02 4.29 33.18
CA ALA A 72 42.25 5.32 32.47
C ALA A 72 42.69 5.49 31.01
N ARG A 73 44.00 5.50 30.75
CA ARG A 73 44.54 5.59 29.38
C ARG A 73 44.21 4.37 28.52
N GLU A 74 44.29 3.16 29.08
CA GLU A 74 43.93 1.94 28.36
C GLU A 74 42.42 1.90 28.05
N LEU A 75 41.59 2.43 28.95
CA LEU A 75 40.14 2.51 28.77
C LEU A 75 39.75 3.55 27.72
N GLU A 76 40.42 4.71 27.69
CA GLU A 76 40.26 5.74 26.66
C GLU A 76 40.67 5.21 25.27
N GLU A 77 41.81 4.54 25.16
CA GLU A 77 42.26 3.94 23.89
C GLU A 77 41.33 2.81 23.41
N LYS A 78 40.77 2.02 24.34
CA LYS A 78 39.74 1.02 24.00
C LYS A 78 38.46 1.68 23.47
N LEU A 79 38.02 2.77 24.10
CA LEU A 79 36.85 3.52 23.66
C LEU A 79 37.05 4.12 22.26
N GLU A 80 38.20 4.74 22.00
CA GLU A 80 38.53 5.27 20.67
C GLU A 80 38.59 4.16 19.59
N ARG A 81 39.17 2.99 19.93
CA ARG A 81 39.18 1.82 19.03
C ARG A 81 37.77 1.26 18.79
N ASP A 82 36.89 1.29 19.79
CA ASP A 82 35.50 0.86 19.67
C ASP A 82 34.67 1.84 18.84
N ASP A 83 34.85 3.15 19.04
CA ASP A 83 34.21 4.20 18.24
C ASP A 83 34.64 4.12 16.77
N GLN A 84 35.94 3.90 16.51
CA GLN A 84 36.44 3.65 15.15
C GLN A 84 35.78 2.42 14.53
N ARG A 85 35.77 1.28 15.24
CA ARG A 85 35.11 0.04 14.77
C ARG A 85 33.61 0.24 14.53
N GLY A 86 32.92 0.98 15.40
CA GLY A 86 31.52 1.33 15.24
C GLY A 86 31.28 2.19 13.99
N SER A 87 32.12 3.20 13.76
CA SER A 87 32.04 4.06 12.58
C SER A 87 32.31 3.31 11.27
N GLU A 88 33.25 2.36 11.26
CA GLU A 88 33.52 1.49 10.11
C GLU A 88 32.33 0.58 9.81
N GLN A 89 31.68 0.02 10.84
CA GLN A 89 30.51 -0.82 10.64
C GLN A 89 29.33 -0.02 10.08
N ILE A 90 29.10 1.19 10.59
CA ILE A 90 28.07 2.11 10.07
C ILE A 90 28.32 2.45 8.60
N ALA A 91 29.58 2.69 8.21
CA ALA A 91 29.94 2.94 6.82
C ALA A 91 29.71 1.72 5.92
N ARG A 92 30.03 0.51 6.39
CA ARG A 92 29.76 -0.74 5.66
C ARG A 92 28.27 -1.00 5.49
N ASP A 93 27.50 -0.81 6.54
CA ASP A 93 26.04 -1.00 6.50
C ASP A 93 25.37 0.02 5.56
N ALA A 94 25.86 1.27 5.57
CA ALA A 94 25.41 2.30 4.62
C ALA A 94 25.75 1.94 3.16
N GLU A 95 26.93 1.36 2.91
CA GLU A 95 27.31 0.92 1.56
C GLU A 95 26.45 -0.27 1.08
N ILE A 96 26.17 -1.23 1.96
CA ILE A 96 25.26 -2.35 1.65
C ILE A 96 23.87 -1.83 1.30
N ALA A 97 23.35 -0.86 2.07
CA ALA A 97 22.07 -0.24 1.76
C ALA A 97 22.07 0.49 0.40
N ARG A 98 23.18 1.15 0.04
CA ARG A 98 23.34 1.78 -1.28
C ARG A 98 23.35 0.76 -2.42
N ILE A 99 24.12 -0.32 -2.27
CA ILE A 99 24.20 -1.40 -3.27
C ILE A 99 22.82 -2.00 -3.50
N HIS A 100 22.06 -2.26 -2.44
CA HIS A 100 20.72 -2.83 -2.56
C HIS A 100 19.77 -1.94 -3.38
N VAL A 101 19.78 -0.62 -3.13
CA VAL A 101 18.98 0.34 -3.90
C VAL A 101 19.45 0.40 -5.37
N GLU A 102 20.76 0.33 -5.62
CA GLU A 102 21.32 0.33 -6.97
C GLU A 102 20.91 -0.92 -7.76
N GLU A 103 20.91 -2.10 -7.13
CA GLU A 103 20.43 -3.34 -7.73
C GLU A 103 18.92 -3.28 -8.06
N GLU A 104 18.09 -2.75 -7.16
CA GLU A 104 16.66 -2.55 -7.43
C GLU A 104 16.43 -1.59 -8.61
N LEU A 105 17.19 -0.48 -8.68
CA LEU A 105 17.13 0.45 -9.80
C LEU A 105 17.55 -0.21 -11.11
N GLN A 106 18.61 -1.03 -11.11
CA GLN A 106 19.07 -1.73 -12.31
C GLN A 106 18.02 -2.69 -12.84
N ILE A 107 17.36 -3.47 -11.97
CA ILE A 107 16.26 -4.37 -12.36
C ILE A 107 15.11 -3.59 -13.02
N MET A 108 14.78 -2.41 -12.48
CA MET A 108 13.74 -1.56 -13.08
C MET A 108 14.14 -0.99 -14.44
N ILE A 109 15.41 -0.60 -14.61
CA ILE A 109 15.94 -0.13 -15.89
C ILE A 109 15.87 -1.24 -16.94
N ASP A 110 16.34 -2.44 -16.61
CA ASP A 110 16.33 -3.59 -17.52
C ASP A 110 14.89 -3.97 -17.91
N GLY A 111 13.96 -3.93 -16.97
CA GLY A 111 12.53 -4.13 -17.23
C GLY A 111 11.94 -3.08 -18.17
N LEU A 112 12.36 -1.82 -18.03
CA LEU A 112 11.92 -0.73 -18.89
C LEU A 112 12.48 -0.88 -20.31
N ASP A 113 13.73 -1.32 -20.46
CA ASP A 113 14.35 -1.54 -21.76
C ASP A 113 13.66 -2.67 -22.54
N ILE A 114 13.31 -3.77 -21.87
CA ILE A 114 12.51 -4.86 -22.46
C ILE A 114 11.14 -4.34 -22.93
N TYR A 115 10.49 -3.50 -22.11
CA TYR A 115 9.21 -2.90 -22.47
C TYR A 115 9.33 -1.97 -23.68
N ASN A 116 10.36 -1.12 -23.72
CA ASN A 116 10.64 -0.23 -24.84
C ASN A 116 10.93 -0.99 -26.13
N GLU A 117 11.69 -2.10 -26.06
CA GLU A 117 11.93 -2.98 -27.21
C GLU A 117 10.62 -3.58 -27.74
N THR A 118 9.75 -4.02 -26.84
CA THR A 118 8.43 -4.57 -27.19
C THR A 118 7.53 -3.51 -27.82
N LEU A 119 7.49 -2.29 -27.26
CA LEU A 119 6.73 -1.18 -27.81
C LEU A 119 7.25 -0.79 -29.21
N ALA A 120 8.56 -0.83 -29.42
CA ALA A 120 9.17 -0.57 -30.72
C ALA A 120 8.72 -1.61 -31.77
N LYS A 121 8.61 -2.90 -31.41
CA LYS A 121 8.07 -3.95 -32.28
C LYS A 121 6.61 -3.67 -32.66
N TYR A 122 5.76 -3.35 -31.70
CA TYR A 122 4.35 -2.98 -31.98
C TYR A 122 4.22 -1.77 -32.90
N LEU A 123 5.06 -0.74 -32.70
CA LEU A 123 5.09 0.43 -33.58
C LEU A 123 5.55 0.07 -35.00
N GLN A 124 6.56 -0.78 -35.13
CA GLN A 124 7.03 -1.27 -36.42
C GLN A 124 5.95 -2.09 -37.15
N GLU A 125 5.27 -2.98 -36.44
CA GLU A 125 4.13 -3.74 -36.98
C GLU A 125 3.00 -2.83 -37.45
N TYR A 126 2.67 -1.79 -36.67
CA TYR A 126 1.66 -0.80 -37.07
C TYR A 126 2.08 -0.06 -38.34
N HIS A 127 3.35 0.34 -38.46
CA HIS A 127 3.88 0.95 -39.67
C HIS A 127 3.86 0.00 -40.87
N GLN A 128 4.23 -1.27 -40.68
CA GLN A 128 4.20 -2.28 -41.73
C GLN A 128 2.77 -2.57 -42.19
N PHE A 129 1.83 -2.73 -41.26
CA PHE A 129 0.41 -2.90 -41.54
C PHE A 129 -0.16 -1.71 -42.30
N ALA A 130 0.23 -0.49 -41.90
CA ALA A 130 -0.13 0.70 -42.63
C ALA A 130 0.41 0.62 -44.08
N LEU A 131 1.67 0.26 -44.30
CA LEU A 131 2.26 0.13 -45.64
C LEU A 131 1.57 -0.95 -46.49
N GLU A 132 1.14 -2.05 -45.88
CA GLU A 132 0.39 -3.13 -46.54
C GLU A 132 -1.05 -2.75 -46.85
N LEU A 133 -1.60 -1.72 -46.20
CA LEU A 133 -2.89 -1.15 -46.53
C LEU A 133 -2.76 -0.30 -47.80
N LEU A 134 -2.75 -0.99 -48.94
CA LEU A 134 -2.75 -0.46 -50.29
C LEU A 134 -3.73 0.71 -50.46
N ILE A 135 -3.29 1.71 -51.22
CA ILE A 135 -3.91 3.04 -51.32
C ILE A 135 -5.39 2.92 -51.72
N GLU A 136 -5.73 1.94 -52.54
CA GLU A 136 -7.10 1.65 -52.98
C GLU A 136 -8.00 1.24 -51.81
N ARG A 137 -7.53 0.39 -50.89
CA ARG A 137 -8.30 -0.01 -49.70
C ARG A 137 -8.45 1.14 -48.71
N ARG A 138 -7.43 1.99 -48.57
CA ARG A 138 -7.52 3.22 -47.75
C ARG A 138 -8.60 4.16 -48.26
N ILE A 139 -8.62 4.43 -49.57
CA ILE A 139 -9.63 5.29 -50.20
C ILE A 139 -11.04 4.70 -50.00
N VAL A 140 -11.20 3.38 -50.17
CA VAL A 140 -12.48 2.70 -49.94
C VAL A 140 -12.92 2.82 -48.48
N LEU A 141 -12.03 2.58 -47.51
CA LEU A 141 -12.34 2.69 -46.09
C LEU A 141 -12.72 4.11 -45.70
N ILE A 142 -11.96 5.12 -46.15
CA ILE A 142 -12.29 6.55 -45.94
C ILE A 142 -13.66 6.87 -46.52
N THR A 143 -13.98 6.35 -47.71
CA THR A 143 -15.30 6.53 -48.33
C THR A 143 -16.42 5.93 -47.48
N TYR A 144 -16.22 4.73 -46.92
CA TYR A 144 -17.19 4.12 -46.00
C TYR A 144 -17.34 4.92 -44.71
N LEU A 145 -16.25 5.43 -44.13
CA LEU A 145 -16.28 6.25 -42.91
C LEU A 145 -17.01 7.57 -43.11
N VAL A 146 -16.78 8.27 -44.23
CA VAL A 146 -17.51 9.49 -44.58
C VAL A 146 -19.00 9.21 -44.73
N LYS A 147 -19.38 8.13 -45.42
CA LYS A 147 -20.79 7.72 -45.56
C LYS A 147 -21.42 7.39 -44.20
N TYR A 148 -20.69 6.74 -43.30
CA TYR A 148 -21.15 6.46 -41.95
C TYR A 148 -21.42 7.75 -41.17
N GLN A 149 -20.52 8.73 -41.26
CA GLN A 149 -20.67 10.02 -40.60
C GLN A 149 -21.90 10.80 -41.12
N ASP A 150 -22.13 10.80 -42.43
CA ASP A 150 -23.32 11.38 -43.03
C ASP A 150 -24.61 10.71 -42.53
N ASN A 151 -24.59 9.38 -42.41
CA ASN A 151 -25.73 8.62 -41.90
C ASN A 151 -25.99 8.94 -40.42
N TYR A 152 -24.94 9.04 -39.61
CA TYR A 152 -25.05 9.46 -38.21
C TYR A 152 -25.69 10.85 -38.09
N ALA A 153 -25.24 11.81 -38.90
CA ALA A 153 -25.81 13.17 -38.93
C ALA A 153 -27.31 13.16 -39.32
N LYS A 154 -27.71 12.32 -40.27
CA LYS A 154 -29.13 12.16 -40.66
C LYS A 154 -29.98 11.58 -39.52
N VAL A 155 -29.47 10.57 -38.82
CA VAL A 155 -30.15 9.97 -37.66
C VAL A 155 -30.29 11.00 -36.55
N HIS A 156 -29.23 11.75 -36.22
CA HIS A 156 -29.28 12.80 -35.21
C HIS A 156 -30.29 13.90 -35.57
N LYS A 157 -30.32 14.32 -36.85
CA LYS A 157 -31.30 15.29 -37.35
C LYS A 157 -32.72 14.76 -37.26
N PHE A 158 -32.95 13.50 -37.63
CA PHE A 158 -34.25 12.84 -37.50
C PHE A 158 -34.69 12.76 -36.04
N GLN A 159 -33.82 12.32 -35.12
CA GLN A 159 -34.09 12.30 -33.68
C GLN A 159 -34.45 13.70 -33.14
N SER A 160 -33.71 14.73 -33.58
CA SER A 160 -34.00 16.13 -33.22
C SER A 160 -35.35 16.60 -33.77
N GLN A 161 -35.72 16.18 -34.99
CA GLN A 161 -37.03 16.45 -35.59
C GLN A 161 -38.17 15.71 -34.91
N GLN A 162 -37.94 14.50 -34.38
CA GLN A 162 -38.92 13.77 -33.55
C GLN A 162 -39.07 14.43 -32.16
N ARG A 163 -38.00 15.04 -31.64
CA ARG A 163 -38.01 15.87 -30.42
C ARG A 163 -38.58 17.28 -30.65
N LYS A 164 -39.61 17.42 -31.47
CA LYS A 164 -40.39 18.67 -31.48
C LYS A 164 -40.98 18.86 -30.07
N PRO A 165 -40.77 20.00 -29.40
CA PRO A 165 -41.39 20.26 -28.11
C PRO A 165 -42.90 20.17 -28.29
N TRP A 166 -43.54 19.24 -27.57
CA TRP A 166 -44.98 19.04 -27.67
C TRP A 166 -45.72 20.33 -27.35
N THR A 167 -46.73 20.64 -28.16
CA THR A 167 -47.63 21.75 -27.89
C THR A 167 -48.37 21.53 -26.56
N LYS A 168 -48.79 22.62 -25.90
CA LYS A 168 -49.54 22.55 -24.62
C LYS A 168 -50.76 21.62 -24.72
N LYS A 169 -51.41 21.58 -25.88
CA LYS A 169 -52.51 20.66 -26.20
C LYS A 169 -52.08 19.19 -26.26
N GLN A 170 -51.02 18.87 -27.01
CA GLN A 170 -50.50 17.50 -27.11
C GLN A 170 -50.02 16.96 -25.76
N LYS A 171 -49.36 17.79 -24.94
CA LYS A 171 -48.99 17.44 -23.57
C LYS A 171 -50.21 17.14 -22.71
N ARG A 172 -51.25 17.98 -22.79
CA ARG A 172 -52.52 17.78 -22.05
C ARG A 172 -53.18 16.46 -22.43
N ASP A 173 -53.24 16.15 -23.72
CA ASP A 173 -53.87 14.92 -24.22
C ASP A 173 -53.11 13.66 -23.77
N TYR A 174 -51.78 13.72 -23.79
CA TYR A 174 -50.93 12.65 -23.25
C TYR A 174 -51.12 12.47 -21.73
N TYR A 175 -51.08 13.55 -20.95
CA TYR A 175 -51.31 13.50 -19.50
C TYR A 175 -52.68 12.93 -19.16
N MET A 176 -53.73 13.36 -19.86
CA MET A 176 -55.06 12.77 -19.70
C MET A 176 -55.06 11.28 -20.03
N ALA A 177 -54.39 10.83 -21.10
CA ALA A 177 -54.33 9.41 -21.44
C ALA A 177 -53.67 8.57 -20.33
N VAL A 178 -52.54 9.02 -19.80
CA VAL A 178 -51.81 8.33 -18.71
C VAL A 178 -52.60 8.33 -17.41
N ILE A 179 -53.22 9.45 -17.03
CA ILE A 179 -54.06 9.49 -15.82
C ILE A 179 -55.25 8.55 -15.97
N ARG A 180 -55.89 8.53 -17.15
CA ARG A 180 -57.04 7.64 -17.43
C ARG A 180 -56.68 6.17 -17.35
N SER A 181 -55.51 5.76 -17.87
CA SER A 181 -55.09 4.36 -17.83
C SER A 181 -54.76 3.87 -16.42
N ASN A 182 -54.29 4.76 -15.53
CA ASN A 182 -53.83 4.39 -14.19
C ASN A 182 -54.90 4.58 -13.10
N LEU A 183 -55.68 5.66 -13.16
CA LEU A 183 -56.70 5.98 -12.15
C LEU A 183 -58.12 5.54 -12.55
N GLY A 184 -58.30 4.94 -13.74
CA GLY A 184 -59.63 4.57 -14.25
C GLY A 184 -60.55 5.78 -14.55
N CYS A 185 -59.99 6.99 -14.64
CA CYS A 185 -60.75 8.21 -14.92
C CYS A 185 -61.37 8.21 -16.33
N LYS A 186 -62.46 8.95 -16.48
CA LYS A 186 -63.15 9.17 -17.75
C LYS A 186 -62.78 10.54 -18.34
N VAL A 187 -62.91 10.70 -19.65
CA VAL A 187 -62.64 11.98 -20.35
C VAL A 187 -63.46 13.14 -19.78
N LYS A 188 -64.69 12.85 -19.30
CA LYS A 188 -65.58 13.84 -18.69
C LYS A 188 -64.99 14.46 -17.43
N ASP A 189 -64.15 13.73 -16.70
CA ASP A 189 -63.56 14.16 -15.44
C ASP A 189 -62.52 15.27 -15.65
N PHE A 190 -62.01 15.45 -16.87
CA PHE A 190 -61.04 16.50 -17.23
C PHE A 190 -61.70 17.71 -17.89
N ARG A 191 -63.03 17.71 -18.03
CA ARG A 191 -63.78 18.81 -18.64
C ARG A 191 -63.82 19.99 -17.66
N GLY A 192 -63.39 21.15 -18.12
CA GLY A 192 -63.31 22.37 -17.29
C GLY A 192 -62.02 22.51 -16.48
N MET A 193 -61.15 21.49 -16.43
CA MET A 193 -59.83 21.59 -15.80
C MET A 193 -58.83 22.36 -16.69
N THR A 194 -58.03 23.19 -16.05
CA THR A 194 -56.87 23.88 -16.65
C THR A 194 -55.76 22.88 -17.01
N PHE A 195 -54.73 23.33 -17.74
CA PHE A 195 -53.59 22.46 -18.06
C PHE A 195 -52.79 22.13 -16.81
N GLU A 196 -52.60 23.12 -15.95
CA GLU A 196 -51.81 23.07 -14.73
C GLU A 196 -52.41 22.09 -13.72
N GLU A 197 -53.74 22.05 -13.58
CA GLU A 197 -54.44 21.04 -12.76
C GLU A 197 -54.29 19.61 -13.30
N VAL A 198 -54.31 19.45 -14.63
CA VAL A 198 -54.09 18.15 -15.28
C VAL A 198 -52.63 17.71 -15.13
N GLU A 199 -51.67 18.63 -15.25
CA GLU A 199 -50.25 18.38 -15.06
C GLU A 199 -49.92 18.01 -13.61
N ALA A 200 -50.51 18.69 -12.62
CA ALA A 200 -50.36 18.34 -11.21
C ALA A 200 -50.88 16.92 -10.91
N LYS A 201 -52.05 16.55 -11.47
CA LYS A 201 -52.58 15.19 -11.35
C LYS A 201 -51.69 14.16 -12.04
N PHE A 202 -51.17 14.47 -13.22
CA PHE A 202 -50.23 13.60 -13.93
C PHE A 202 -48.98 13.35 -13.10
N ASN A 203 -48.38 14.40 -12.53
CA ASN A 203 -47.18 14.27 -11.69
C ASN A 203 -47.43 13.40 -10.46
N SER A 204 -48.62 13.49 -9.85
CA SER A 204 -49.02 12.61 -8.74
C SER A 204 -49.11 11.14 -9.16
N VAL A 205 -49.71 10.85 -10.33
CA VAL A 205 -49.81 9.48 -10.88
C VAL A 205 -48.43 8.96 -11.30
N TRP A 206 -47.62 9.83 -11.91
CA TRP A 206 -46.28 9.50 -12.35
C TRP A 206 -45.37 9.14 -11.17
N LYS A 207 -45.45 9.90 -10.07
CA LYS A 207 -44.75 9.58 -8.82
C LYS A 207 -45.16 8.22 -8.26
N GLN A 208 -46.46 7.89 -8.27
CA GLN A 208 -46.93 6.57 -7.86
C GLN A 208 -46.40 5.45 -8.76
N LEU A 209 -46.27 5.68 -10.06
CA LEU A 209 -45.67 4.72 -10.99
C LEU A 209 -44.17 4.55 -10.74
N GLU A 210 -43.44 5.63 -10.49
CA GLU A 210 -42.02 5.58 -10.13
C GLU A 210 -41.78 4.83 -8.82
N ASP A 211 -42.66 5.01 -7.82
CA ASP A 211 -42.59 4.32 -6.54
C ASP A 211 -42.93 2.81 -6.65
N VAL A 212 -43.72 2.41 -7.68
CA VAL A 212 -44.13 1.02 -7.95
C VAL A 212 -43.17 0.29 -8.89
N VAL A 213 -42.27 0.99 -9.59
CA VAL A 213 -41.17 0.39 -10.35
C VAL A 213 -39.92 0.40 -9.46
N PRO A 214 -39.71 -0.62 -8.60
CA PRO A 214 -38.38 -0.84 -8.07
C PRO A 214 -37.50 -1.20 -9.27
N MET A 215 -36.59 -0.27 -9.61
CA MET A 215 -35.34 -0.59 -10.30
C MET A 215 -35.35 -0.70 -11.84
N CYS A 216 -35.94 0.27 -12.54
CA CYS A 216 -35.52 0.57 -13.92
C CYS A 216 -34.35 1.58 -13.97
N SER A 217 -33.68 1.79 -12.83
CA SER A 217 -32.57 2.74 -12.67
C SER A 217 -31.32 2.00 -12.15
N LYS A 218 -30.23 2.18 -12.91
CA LYS A 218 -28.88 1.59 -12.76
C LYS A 218 -28.72 0.12 -13.16
N GLU A 219 -29.56 -0.81 -12.73
CA GLU A 219 -29.28 -2.23 -12.94
C GLU A 219 -29.56 -2.71 -14.38
N GLU A 220 -30.60 -2.19 -15.07
CA GLU A 220 -30.80 -2.50 -16.50
C GLU A 220 -29.75 -1.82 -17.40
N VAL A 221 -29.30 -0.61 -17.07
CA VAL A 221 -28.20 0.05 -17.80
C VAL A 221 -26.89 -0.73 -17.61
N GLU A 222 -26.62 -1.28 -16.43
CA GLU A 222 -25.50 -2.20 -16.22
C GLU A 222 -25.72 -3.56 -16.89
N ARG A 223 -26.94 -4.11 -16.91
CA ARG A 223 -27.24 -5.39 -17.57
C ARG A 223 -27.09 -5.28 -19.08
N PHE A 224 -27.43 -4.13 -19.68
CA PHE A 224 -27.14 -3.83 -21.09
C PHE A 224 -25.64 -3.69 -21.37
N LYS A 225 -24.86 -3.15 -20.43
CA LYS A 225 -23.39 -3.12 -20.52
C LYS A 225 -22.74 -4.51 -20.35
N ARG A 226 -23.23 -5.34 -19.42
CA ARG A 226 -22.72 -6.70 -19.17
C ARG A 226 -23.15 -7.72 -20.22
N LYS A 227 -24.28 -7.51 -20.92
CA LYS A 227 -24.77 -8.41 -21.97
C LYS A 227 -24.11 -8.20 -23.34
N GLY A 228 -23.19 -7.23 -23.49
CA GLY A 228 -22.42 -7.08 -24.72
C GLY A 228 -23.28 -7.04 -25.99
N ILE A 229 -24.47 -6.42 -25.94
CA ILE A 229 -25.32 -6.29 -27.12
C ILE A 229 -24.76 -5.13 -27.96
N SER A 230 -23.63 -5.40 -28.61
CA SER A 230 -23.22 -4.70 -29.82
C SER A 230 -24.27 -4.98 -30.88
N PHE A 231 -24.87 -3.93 -31.42
CA PHE A 231 -25.74 -4.03 -32.58
C PHE A 231 -24.86 -4.26 -33.82
N GLU A 232 -24.34 -5.48 -33.98
CA GLU A 232 -23.79 -5.95 -35.25
C GLU A 232 -24.61 -7.13 -35.78
N GLN A 233 -25.25 -6.83 -36.92
CA GLN A 233 -25.39 -7.72 -38.07
C GLN A 233 -26.41 -8.87 -37.97
N GLU A 234 -27.63 -8.58 -38.42
CA GLU A 234 -28.42 -9.56 -39.18
C GLU A 234 -28.82 -8.97 -40.54
N SER A 235 -27.82 -8.88 -41.41
CA SER A 235 -28.00 -8.78 -42.85
C SER A 235 -27.73 -10.16 -43.46
N ALA A 236 -28.78 -10.93 -43.76
CA ALA A 236 -28.96 -11.68 -45.01
C ALA A 236 -29.99 -12.81 -44.86
N LYS A 237 -31.13 -12.66 -45.56
CA LYS A 237 -31.70 -13.72 -46.39
C LYS A 237 -32.57 -13.09 -47.49
N LYS A 238 -31.92 -12.86 -48.62
CA LYS A 238 -32.45 -13.14 -49.95
C LYS A 238 -31.40 -13.99 -50.65
#